data_AF-A0A1B6IA14-F1
#
_entry.id   AF-A0A1B6IA14-F1
#
_cell.length_a   1.000
_cell.length_b   1.000
_cell.length_c   1.000
_cell.angle_alpha   90.00
_cell.angle_beta   90.00
_cell.angle_gamma   90.00
#
_symmetry.space_group_name_H-M   'P 1'
#
loop_
_entity.id
_entity.type
_entity.pdbx_description
1 polymer ?
#
loop_
_entity_poly.entity_id
_entity_poly.type
_entity_poly.pdbx_seq_one_letter_code
_entity_poly.pdbx_strand_id
1 'polypeptide(L)'
;MKCFHHFVFIVIVSICVHSIPVGKFLSILDKSLVYQLTHPTTNVNSVRFLIEDLRAYKENLLRITKRVGMGRGYVMEHAKNLSLSRAPAFLENEIDFGKLQKSFNLSESQVADIRILISQIKVNWDEFLKVSNSTDFKSDTLELPFFLIEKAGNNIAEFITKPTPNVTSKLFTDLSNYYYGLGKLLKLFKSNQNEMFEKCRSMYDQEKPIFLRRYVNFLQLKNSFQMDDMQCVDFKRWISKILFRWKIFMGFYESNKNLTGQPNLNNYNHLVSTDNELRDIMCNPIPQNFKKFIDLLDSFFQTLGLIMRNNYPFRENIIRHVAATYMNGPPLFLRKYINFKHLKESFVLNEESFYQLRKKIFNIKNRWERLNIVAKPVVQTTITTSGNKIDETTNSTV
;
A
#
# COMPACT_ATOMS: atom_id res chain seq x y z
N MET A 1 -5.70 -33.95 -32.44
CA MET A 1 -5.88 -32.50 -32.21
C MET A 1 -6.29 -32.27 -30.76
N LYS A 2 -5.46 -31.62 -29.92
CA LYS A 2 -5.77 -30.93 -28.64
C LYS A 2 -4.47 -30.60 -27.88
N CYS A 3 -3.60 -29.73 -28.44
CA CYS A 3 -2.44 -29.17 -27.69
C CYS A 3 -2.26 -27.65 -27.88
N PHE A 4 -3.17 -26.99 -28.60
CA PHE A 4 -2.96 -25.59 -29.01
C PHE A 4 -3.44 -24.53 -28.00
N HIS A 5 -4.08 -24.91 -26.89
CA HIS A 5 -4.64 -23.93 -25.95
C HIS A 5 -3.67 -23.45 -24.85
N HIS A 6 -2.60 -24.20 -24.54
CA HIS A 6 -1.60 -23.76 -23.54
C HIS A 6 -0.50 -22.88 -24.16
N PHE A 7 -0.16 -23.11 -25.43
CA PHE A 7 0.93 -22.40 -26.12
C PHE A 7 0.61 -20.92 -26.36
N VAL A 8 -0.67 -20.59 -26.60
CA VAL A 8 -1.16 -19.21 -26.77
C VAL A 8 -1.18 -18.45 -25.43
N PHE A 9 -1.25 -19.14 -24.29
CA PHE A 9 -1.34 -18.49 -22.98
C PHE A 9 0.01 -17.90 -22.52
N ILE A 10 1.14 -18.52 -22.89
CA ILE A 10 2.49 -18.11 -22.43
C ILE A 10 3.00 -16.88 -23.19
N VAL A 11 2.75 -16.78 -24.50
CA VAL A 11 3.17 -15.61 -25.32
C VAL A 11 2.38 -14.35 -24.97
N ILE A 12 1.09 -14.48 -24.62
CA ILE A 12 0.25 -13.37 -24.18
C ILE A 12 0.74 -12.80 -22.83
N VAL A 13 1.26 -13.64 -21.94
CA VAL A 13 1.72 -13.20 -20.61
C VAL A 13 2.97 -12.30 -20.69
N SER A 14 3.86 -12.50 -21.67
CA SER A 14 5.06 -11.66 -21.84
C SER A 14 4.73 -10.23 -22.34
N ILE A 15 3.60 -10.05 -23.02
CA ILE A 15 3.09 -8.74 -23.47
C ILE A 15 2.17 -8.10 -22.39
N CYS A 16 1.55 -8.91 -21.51
CA CYS A 16 0.67 -8.44 -20.43
C CYS A 16 1.37 -8.15 -19.07
N VAL A 17 2.71 -8.18 -19.00
CA VAL A 17 3.51 -8.01 -17.75
C VAL A 17 3.31 -6.66 -17.03
N HIS A 18 2.65 -5.68 -17.65
CA HIS A 18 2.36 -4.39 -17.04
C HIS A 18 1.05 -4.33 -16.24
N SER A 19 0.17 -5.33 -16.37
CA SER A 19 -1.18 -5.32 -15.76
C SER A 19 -1.45 -6.47 -14.77
N ILE A 20 -0.59 -7.49 -14.70
CA ILE A 20 -0.72 -8.60 -13.73
C ILE A 20 -0.03 -8.20 -12.43
N PRO A 21 -0.69 -8.30 -11.26
CA PRO A 21 -0.03 -8.09 -9.98
C PRO A 21 1.13 -9.08 -9.81
N VAL A 22 2.33 -8.56 -9.51
CA VAL A 22 3.61 -9.33 -9.50
C VAL A 22 3.51 -10.63 -8.67
N GLY A 23 2.76 -10.65 -7.57
CA GLY A 23 2.55 -11.87 -6.78
C GLY A 23 1.75 -12.96 -7.50
N LYS A 24 0.75 -12.61 -8.32
CA LYS A 24 0.01 -13.59 -9.15
C LYS A 24 0.92 -14.18 -10.25
N PHE A 25 1.80 -13.35 -10.82
CA PHE A 25 2.76 -13.80 -11.81
C PHE A 25 3.79 -14.77 -11.23
N LEU A 26 4.34 -14.47 -10.05
CA LEU A 26 5.25 -15.38 -9.34
C LEU A 26 4.58 -16.72 -8.99
N SER A 27 3.31 -16.73 -8.62
CA SER A 27 2.56 -17.99 -8.39
C SER A 27 2.36 -18.82 -9.67
N ILE A 28 2.18 -18.17 -10.82
CA ILE A 28 2.09 -18.86 -12.12
C ILE A 28 3.46 -19.44 -12.51
N LEU A 29 4.53 -18.66 -12.34
CA LEU A 29 5.89 -19.13 -12.60
C LEU A 29 6.28 -20.29 -11.67
N ASP A 30 5.91 -20.25 -10.39
CA ASP A 30 6.15 -21.35 -9.44
C ASP A 30 5.54 -22.67 -9.96
N LYS A 31 4.28 -22.63 -10.39
CA LYS A 31 3.61 -23.81 -10.99
C LYS A 31 4.27 -24.27 -12.28
N SER A 32 4.71 -23.34 -13.14
CA SER A 32 5.44 -23.65 -14.38
C SER A 32 6.75 -24.37 -14.07
N LEU A 33 7.53 -23.84 -13.13
CA LEU A 33 8.82 -24.39 -12.71
C LEU A 33 8.66 -25.77 -12.05
N VAL A 34 7.70 -25.95 -11.15
CA VAL A 34 7.39 -27.27 -10.58
C VAL A 34 7.09 -28.28 -11.68
N TYR A 35 6.24 -27.92 -12.65
CA TYR A 35 5.90 -28.82 -13.74
C TYR A 35 7.12 -29.18 -14.60
N GLN A 36 7.93 -28.20 -15.00
CA GLN A 36 9.11 -28.40 -15.83
C GLN A 36 10.20 -29.23 -15.13
N LEU A 37 10.38 -29.04 -13.82
CA LEU A 37 11.35 -29.80 -13.02
C LEU A 37 10.89 -31.23 -12.74
N THR A 38 9.58 -31.46 -12.62
CA THR A 38 9.00 -32.80 -12.35
C THR A 38 8.74 -33.61 -13.62
N HIS A 39 8.53 -32.95 -14.77
CA HIS A 39 8.26 -33.55 -16.08
C HIS A 39 9.30 -33.12 -17.13
N PRO A 40 10.59 -33.45 -16.93
CA PRO A 40 11.64 -33.02 -17.83
C PRO A 40 11.49 -33.69 -19.21
N THR A 41 11.71 -32.93 -20.28
CA THR A 41 11.57 -33.39 -21.67
C THR A 41 12.86 -33.09 -22.45
N THR A 42 13.20 -33.94 -23.42
CA THR A 42 14.41 -33.80 -24.27
C THR A 42 14.32 -32.67 -25.32
N ASN A 43 13.28 -31.84 -25.29
CA ASN A 43 13.09 -30.76 -26.24
C ASN A 43 13.97 -29.56 -25.86
N VAL A 44 14.83 -29.13 -26.78
CA VAL A 44 15.74 -27.97 -26.61
C VAL A 44 15.00 -26.69 -26.23
N ASN A 45 13.77 -26.50 -26.72
CA ASN A 45 12.96 -25.36 -26.34
C ASN A 45 12.58 -25.39 -24.85
N SER A 46 12.38 -26.58 -24.27
CA SER A 46 12.03 -26.75 -22.85
C SER A 46 13.15 -26.32 -21.91
N VAL A 47 14.43 -26.50 -22.30
CA VAL A 47 15.58 -26.02 -21.52
C VAL A 47 15.66 -24.50 -21.54
N ARG A 48 15.48 -23.90 -22.71
CA ARG A 48 15.47 -22.43 -22.84
C ARG A 48 14.36 -21.82 -21.99
N PHE A 49 13.16 -22.41 -22.02
CA PHE A 49 12.03 -21.96 -21.21
C PHE A 49 12.27 -22.13 -19.70
N LEU A 50 12.91 -23.22 -19.26
CA LEU A 50 13.30 -23.39 -17.85
C LEU A 50 14.23 -22.29 -17.37
N ILE A 51 15.26 -21.96 -18.17
CA ILE A 51 16.20 -20.89 -17.84
C ILE A 51 15.52 -19.51 -17.87
N GLU A 52 14.66 -19.26 -18.85
CA GLU A 52 13.88 -18.02 -18.96
C GLU A 52 12.91 -17.84 -17.78
N ASP A 53 12.19 -18.89 -17.38
CA ASP A 53 11.27 -18.87 -16.24
C ASP A 53 12.02 -18.66 -14.91
N LEU A 54 13.18 -19.32 -14.72
CA LEU A 54 14.04 -19.09 -13.55
C LEU A 54 14.57 -17.65 -13.49
N ARG A 55 15.02 -17.09 -14.61
CA ARG A 55 15.47 -15.69 -14.68
C ARG A 55 14.32 -14.73 -14.41
N ALA A 56 13.15 -14.96 -15.01
CA ALA A 56 11.96 -14.15 -14.80
C ALA A 56 11.51 -14.21 -13.32
N TYR A 57 11.57 -15.38 -12.69
CA TYR A 57 11.26 -15.54 -11.27
C TYR A 57 12.21 -14.71 -10.41
N LYS A 58 13.52 -14.83 -10.65
CA LYS A 58 14.57 -14.09 -9.92
C LYS A 58 14.37 -12.58 -10.01
N GLU A 59 14.17 -12.06 -11.23
CA GLU A 59 14.01 -10.62 -11.46
C GLU A 59 12.74 -10.06 -10.82
N ASN A 60 11.63 -10.80 -10.92
CA ASN A 60 10.37 -10.37 -10.32
C ASN A 60 10.38 -10.46 -8.80
N LEU A 61 11.10 -11.44 -8.22
CA LEU A 61 11.31 -11.55 -6.78
C LEU A 61 12.16 -10.38 -6.23
N LEU A 62 13.23 -10.00 -6.92
CA LEU A 62 14.02 -8.80 -6.56
C LEU A 62 13.17 -7.53 -6.65
N ARG A 63 12.37 -7.42 -7.72
CA ARG A 63 11.50 -6.26 -7.95
C ARG A 63 10.43 -6.12 -6.87
N ILE A 64 9.81 -7.22 -6.42
CA ILE A 64 8.82 -7.18 -5.33
C ILE A 64 9.50 -6.89 -3.99
N THR A 65 10.65 -7.48 -3.69
CA THR A 65 11.44 -7.24 -2.47
C THR A 65 11.80 -5.76 -2.30
N LYS A 66 12.36 -5.14 -3.36
CA LYS A 66 12.66 -3.70 -3.37
C LYS A 66 11.42 -2.85 -3.13
N ARG A 67 10.27 -3.25 -3.70
CA ARG A 67 9.01 -2.51 -3.54
C ARG A 67 8.41 -2.65 -2.13
N VAL A 68 8.58 -3.80 -1.49
CA VAL A 68 8.17 -4.03 -0.09
C VAL A 68 9.05 -3.22 0.85
N GLY A 69 10.37 -3.24 0.68
CA GLY A 69 11.30 -2.42 1.48
C GLY A 69 11.10 -0.91 1.33
N MET A 70 10.41 -0.47 0.26
CA MET A 70 10.00 0.92 0.06
C MET A 70 8.66 1.28 0.74
N GLY A 71 8.03 0.38 1.50
CA GLY A 71 6.82 0.71 2.27
C GLY A 71 5.54 0.88 1.44
N ARG A 72 5.48 0.36 0.20
CA ARG A 72 4.40 0.72 -0.75
C ARG A 72 3.15 -0.16 -0.63
N GLY A 73 2.04 0.45 -0.20
CA GLY A 73 0.81 -0.25 0.20
C GLY A 73 0.16 -1.14 -0.88
N TYR A 74 0.26 -0.78 -2.17
CA TYR A 74 -0.34 -1.55 -3.28
C TYR A 74 0.46 -2.83 -3.66
N VAL A 75 1.73 -2.91 -3.26
CA VAL A 75 2.58 -4.11 -3.44
C VAL A 75 2.50 -4.99 -2.21
N MET A 76 2.25 -4.38 -1.06
CA MET A 76 2.19 -5.01 0.25
C MET A 76 1.09 -6.06 0.39
N GLU A 77 -0.08 -5.91 -0.24
CA GLU A 77 -1.13 -6.94 -0.17
C GLU A 77 -0.74 -8.22 -0.93
N HIS A 78 -0.12 -8.08 -2.10
CA HIS A 78 0.39 -9.21 -2.87
C HIS A 78 1.65 -9.81 -2.26
N ALA A 79 2.54 -8.99 -1.71
CA ALA A 79 3.70 -9.44 -0.98
C ALA A 79 3.32 -10.17 0.32
N LYS A 80 2.29 -9.70 1.04
CA LYS A 80 1.76 -10.40 2.21
C LYS A 80 1.21 -11.78 1.85
N ASN A 81 0.44 -11.87 0.77
CA ASN A 81 -0.05 -13.17 0.30
C ASN A 81 1.11 -14.10 -0.12
N LEU A 82 2.17 -13.54 -0.71
CA LEU A 82 3.38 -14.28 -1.10
C LEU A 82 4.29 -14.65 0.09
N SER A 83 4.33 -13.85 1.15
CA SER A 83 5.06 -14.15 2.38
C SER A 83 4.30 -15.13 3.30
N LEU A 84 2.97 -15.22 3.13
CA LEU A 84 2.11 -16.20 3.79
C LEU A 84 2.09 -17.55 3.06
N SER A 85 2.45 -17.60 1.77
CA SER A 85 2.76 -18.88 1.12
C SER A 85 4.06 -19.45 1.67
N ARG A 86 4.14 -20.79 1.77
CA ARG A 86 5.39 -21.51 2.07
C ARG A 86 6.48 -21.19 1.03
N ALA A 87 7.70 -21.69 1.22
CA ALA A 87 8.76 -21.48 0.23
C ALA A 87 8.25 -21.88 -1.17
N PRO A 88 8.76 -21.26 -2.26
CA PRO A 88 8.33 -21.59 -3.61
C PRO A 88 8.34 -23.10 -3.79
N ALA A 89 7.24 -23.68 -4.26
CA ALA A 89 7.09 -25.13 -4.28
C ALA A 89 8.19 -25.81 -5.11
N PHE A 90 8.73 -25.11 -6.11
CA PHE A 90 9.87 -25.61 -6.89
C PHE A 90 11.20 -25.68 -6.09
N LEU A 91 11.34 -24.89 -5.01
CA LEU A 91 12.49 -24.90 -4.08
C LEU A 91 12.31 -25.92 -2.94
N GLU A 92 11.09 -26.34 -2.63
CA GLU A 92 10.80 -27.35 -1.59
C GLU A 92 11.05 -28.78 -2.09
N ASN A 93 10.96 -29.02 -3.40
CA ASN A 93 11.29 -30.32 -3.98
C ASN A 93 12.82 -30.48 -4.04
N GLU A 94 13.35 -31.62 -3.57
CA GLU A 94 14.75 -31.98 -3.82
C GLU A 94 14.97 -32.11 -5.33
N ILE A 95 15.70 -31.15 -5.90
CA ILE A 95 16.00 -31.13 -7.33
C ILE A 95 17.14 -32.10 -7.60
N ASP A 96 16.82 -33.26 -8.17
CA ASP A 96 17.81 -34.21 -8.68
C ASP A 96 18.44 -33.65 -9.97
N PHE A 97 19.56 -32.94 -9.81
CA PHE A 97 20.33 -32.38 -10.92
C PHE A 97 20.90 -33.45 -11.86
N GLY A 98 21.14 -34.68 -11.37
CA GLY A 98 21.61 -35.79 -12.22
C GLY A 98 20.52 -36.29 -13.16
N LYS A 99 19.29 -36.39 -12.65
CA LYS A 99 18.10 -36.66 -13.48
C LYS A 99 17.81 -35.50 -14.43
N LEU A 100 17.89 -34.26 -13.96
CA LEU A 100 17.70 -33.05 -14.78
C LEU A 100 18.70 -33.03 -15.96
N GLN A 101 19.98 -33.28 -15.68
CA GLN A 101 21.04 -33.33 -16.69
C GLN A 101 20.74 -34.36 -17.77
N LYS A 102 20.38 -35.59 -17.37
CA LYS A 102 20.07 -36.68 -18.29
C LYS A 102 18.79 -36.43 -19.09
N SER A 103 17.74 -35.93 -18.45
CA SER A 103 16.42 -35.76 -19.10
C SER A 103 16.36 -34.57 -20.06
N PHE A 104 17.20 -33.55 -19.86
CA PHE A 104 17.29 -32.38 -20.74
C PHE A 104 18.52 -32.39 -21.65
N ASN A 105 19.37 -33.43 -21.58
CA ASN A 105 20.65 -33.54 -22.28
C ASN A 105 21.53 -32.29 -22.10
N LEU A 106 21.69 -31.85 -20.84
CA LEU A 106 22.43 -30.64 -20.49
C LEU A 106 23.93 -30.90 -20.39
N SER A 107 24.73 -29.92 -20.78
CA SER A 107 26.15 -29.90 -20.43
C SER A 107 26.33 -29.69 -18.93
N GLU A 108 27.48 -30.11 -18.38
CA GLU A 108 27.81 -29.85 -16.97
C GLU A 108 27.79 -28.35 -16.64
N SER A 109 28.20 -27.50 -17.59
CA SER A 109 28.14 -26.03 -17.44
C SER A 109 26.70 -25.51 -17.33
N GLN A 110 25.77 -26.03 -18.13
CA GLN A 110 24.35 -25.63 -18.06
C GLN A 110 23.70 -26.08 -16.75
N VAL A 111 24.07 -27.26 -16.25
CA VAL A 111 23.61 -27.76 -14.94
C VAL A 111 24.15 -26.86 -13.82
N ALA A 112 25.41 -26.43 -13.91
CA ALA A 112 26.01 -25.49 -12.96
C ALA A 112 25.31 -24.12 -12.98
N ASP A 113 25.01 -23.57 -14.17
CA ASP A 113 24.28 -22.30 -14.31
C ASP A 113 22.87 -22.35 -13.70
N ILE A 114 22.13 -23.44 -13.95
CA ILE A 114 20.81 -23.66 -13.35
C ILE A 114 20.92 -23.75 -11.82
N ARG A 115 21.92 -24.48 -11.31
CA ARG A 115 22.17 -24.59 -9.86
C ARG A 115 22.49 -23.23 -9.23
N ILE A 116 23.29 -22.41 -9.88
CA ILE A 116 23.60 -21.04 -9.44
C ILE A 116 22.33 -20.18 -9.43
N LEU A 117 21.51 -20.23 -10.49
CA LEU A 117 20.26 -19.46 -10.57
C LEU A 117 19.29 -19.84 -9.47
N ILE A 118 19.10 -21.13 -9.20
CA ILE A 118 18.23 -21.63 -8.13
C ILE A 118 18.74 -21.17 -6.76
N SER A 119 20.05 -21.25 -6.53
CA SER A 119 20.68 -20.78 -5.29
C SER A 119 20.48 -19.27 -5.09
N GLN A 120 20.62 -18.47 -6.15
CA GLN A 120 20.34 -17.02 -6.10
C GLN A 120 18.86 -16.72 -5.81
N ILE A 121 17.93 -17.49 -6.37
CA ILE A 121 16.50 -17.32 -6.08
C ILE A 121 16.20 -17.64 -4.61
N LYS A 122 16.85 -18.67 -4.04
CA LYS A 122 16.72 -19.00 -2.61
C LYS A 122 17.21 -17.86 -1.72
N VAL A 123 18.39 -17.30 -1.99
CA VAL A 123 18.91 -16.13 -1.26
C VAL A 123 17.96 -14.93 -1.36
N ASN A 124 17.46 -14.62 -2.56
CA ASN A 124 16.52 -13.53 -2.78
C ASN A 124 15.17 -13.76 -2.07
N TRP A 125 14.77 -15.02 -1.90
CA TRP A 125 13.55 -15.39 -1.18
C TRP A 125 13.70 -15.15 0.32
N ASP A 126 14.84 -15.52 0.89
CA ASP A 126 15.15 -15.26 2.30
C ASP A 126 15.21 -13.74 2.58
N GLU A 127 15.80 -12.97 1.67
CA GLU A 127 15.80 -11.51 1.72
C GLU A 127 14.39 -10.93 1.62
N PHE A 128 13.57 -11.43 0.69
CA PHE A 128 12.15 -11.06 0.56
C PHE A 128 11.38 -11.28 1.87
N LEU A 129 11.54 -12.44 2.51
CA LEU A 129 10.88 -12.76 3.78
C LEU A 129 11.36 -11.83 4.90
N LYS A 130 12.67 -11.58 5.00
CA LYS A 130 13.24 -10.66 5.98
C LYS A 130 12.67 -9.25 5.83
N VAL A 131 12.61 -8.72 4.60
CA VAL A 131 12.06 -7.39 4.29
C VAL A 131 10.55 -7.35 4.54
N SER A 132 9.82 -8.39 4.15
CA SER A 132 8.37 -8.48 4.36
C SER A 132 7.98 -8.56 5.83
N ASN A 133 8.73 -9.29 6.65
CA ASN A 133 8.46 -9.45 8.08
C ASN A 133 8.87 -8.22 8.92
N SER A 134 9.77 -7.38 8.41
CA SER A 134 10.25 -6.16 9.08
C SER A 134 9.51 -4.89 8.69
N THR A 135 8.65 -4.94 7.66
CA THR A 135 7.92 -3.77 7.18
C THR A 135 6.45 -3.83 7.63
N ASP A 136 6.01 -2.82 8.39
CA ASP A 136 4.60 -2.70 8.79
C ASP A 136 3.70 -2.57 7.55
N PHE A 137 2.87 -3.59 7.29
CA PHE A 137 1.95 -3.62 6.16
C PHE A 137 0.81 -2.59 6.34
N LYS A 138 1.00 -1.37 5.84
CA LYS A 138 -0.08 -0.39 5.66
C LYS A 138 -0.47 -0.36 4.19
N SER A 139 -1.56 -1.05 3.83
CA SER A 139 -2.14 -0.94 2.49
C SER A 139 -2.94 0.37 2.43
N ASP A 140 -2.55 1.27 1.51
CA ASP A 140 -3.33 2.45 1.17
C ASP A 140 -3.60 2.38 -0.34
N THR A 141 -4.78 1.85 -0.68
CA THR A 141 -5.24 1.60 -2.07
C THR A 141 -5.30 2.87 -2.94
N LEU A 142 -5.15 4.04 -2.31
CA LEU A 142 -5.18 5.36 -2.93
C LEU A 142 -3.82 5.85 -3.44
N GLU A 143 -2.70 5.19 -3.11
CA GLU A 143 -1.35 5.65 -3.48
C GLU A 143 -0.96 5.38 -4.94
N LEU A 144 -1.54 4.35 -5.58
CA LEU A 144 -1.12 3.93 -6.92
C LEU A 144 -1.23 5.04 -7.99
N PRO A 145 -2.31 5.84 -8.05
CA PRO A 145 -2.40 6.97 -8.98
C PRO A 145 -1.33 8.03 -8.75
N PHE A 146 -1.04 8.38 -7.48
CA PHE A 146 0.01 9.36 -7.15
C PHE A 146 1.38 8.84 -7.57
N PHE A 147 1.69 7.58 -7.28
CA PHE A 147 2.94 6.96 -7.69
C PHE A 147 3.11 6.93 -9.23
N LEU A 148 2.07 6.57 -9.98
CA LEU A 148 2.11 6.55 -11.44
C LEU A 148 2.37 7.94 -12.01
N ILE A 149 1.73 8.96 -11.45
CA ILE A 149 1.90 10.37 -11.85
C ILE A 149 3.32 10.84 -11.53
N GLU A 150 3.79 10.63 -10.30
CA GLU A 150 5.10 11.11 -9.85
C GLU A 150 6.23 10.43 -10.63
N LYS A 151 6.21 9.09 -10.71
CA LYS A 151 7.25 8.35 -11.42
C LYS A 151 7.28 8.70 -12.91
N ALA A 152 6.12 8.67 -13.57
CA ALA A 152 6.06 9.00 -14.98
C ALA A 152 6.47 10.47 -15.21
N GLY A 153 6.01 11.39 -14.34
CA GLY A 153 6.34 12.81 -14.43
C GLY A 153 7.85 13.07 -14.33
N ASN A 154 8.52 12.40 -13.39
CA ASN A 154 9.98 12.48 -13.22
C ASN A 154 10.73 11.87 -14.41
N ASN A 155 10.33 10.69 -14.88
CA ASN A 155 10.92 10.06 -16.05
C ASN A 155 10.78 10.94 -17.31
N ILE A 156 9.58 11.47 -17.57
CA ILE A 156 9.34 12.37 -18.72
C ILE A 156 10.20 13.62 -18.58
N ALA A 157 10.29 14.22 -17.39
CA ALA A 157 11.14 15.39 -17.16
C ALA A 157 12.62 15.07 -17.43
N GLU A 158 13.10 13.91 -17.02
CA GLU A 158 14.46 13.44 -17.28
C GLU A 158 14.71 13.25 -18.78
N PHE A 159 13.82 12.55 -19.49
CA PHE A 159 13.92 12.35 -20.93
C PHE A 159 13.91 13.68 -21.69
N ILE A 160 13.07 14.64 -21.30
CA ILE A 160 13.04 15.97 -21.92
C ILE A 160 14.34 16.74 -21.65
N THR A 161 14.95 16.55 -20.48
CA THR A 161 16.21 17.22 -20.11
C THR A 161 17.42 16.59 -20.81
N LYS A 162 17.37 15.27 -21.08
CA LYS A 162 18.43 14.49 -21.74
C LYS A 162 17.85 13.61 -22.86
N PRO A 163 17.38 14.23 -23.96
CA PRO A 163 16.72 13.50 -25.04
C PRO A 163 17.70 12.59 -25.78
N THR A 164 17.31 11.31 -25.94
CA THR A 164 18.05 10.33 -26.74
C THR A 164 17.08 9.44 -27.53
N PRO A 165 17.45 8.95 -28.73
CA PRO A 165 16.54 8.12 -29.55
C PRO A 165 16.08 6.83 -28.84
N ASN A 166 16.96 6.23 -28.03
CA ASN A 166 16.74 4.94 -27.38
C ASN A 166 15.66 4.98 -26.27
N VAL A 167 15.17 6.16 -25.89
CA VAL A 167 14.14 6.31 -24.85
C VAL A 167 12.77 6.73 -25.39
N THR A 168 12.62 6.94 -26.71
CA THR A 168 11.36 7.41 -27.33
C THR A 168 10.16 6.51 -27.00
N SER A 169 10.31 5.18 -27.07
CA SER A 169 9.23 4.24 -26.67
C SER A 169 8.89 4.31 -25.17
N LYS A 170 9.90 4.48 -24.31
CA LYS A 170 9.72 4.65 -22.86
C LYS A 170 9.01 5.96 -22.53
N LEU A 171 9.34 7.03 -23.24
CA LEU A 171 8.69 8.34 -23.14
C LEU A 171 7.19 8.25 -23.44
N PHE A 172 6.78 7.58 -24.53
CA PHE A 172 5.36 7.39 -24.84
C PHE A 172 4.64 6.52 -23.81
N THR A 173 5.31 5.48 -23.30
CA THR A 173 4.79 4.65 -22.21
C THR A 173 4.53 5.49 -20.95
N ASP A 174 5.48 6.34 -20.57
CA ASP A 174 5.34 7.19 -19.40
C ASP A 174 4.32 8.31 -19.59
N LEU A 175 4.18 8.89 -20.80
CA LEU A 175 3.09 9.82 -21.12
C LEU A 175 1.71 9.17 -20.94
N SER A 176 1.56 7.92 -21.41
CA SER A 176 0.34 7.14 -21.24
C SER A 176 0.06 6.83 -19.76
N ASN A 177 1.09 6.41 -19.01
CA ASN A 177 1.00 6.15 -17.56
C ASN A 177 0.60 7.40 -16.77
N TYR A 178 1.21 8.55 -17.09
CA TYR A 178 0.90 9.83 -16.47
C TYR A 178 -0.57 10.21 -16.72
N TYR A 179 -1.01 10.13 -17.98
CA TYR A 179 -2.39 10.40 -18.36
C TYR A 179 -3.37 9.48 -17.62
N TYR A 180 -3.09 8.17 -17.58
CA TYR A 180 -3.91 7.19 -16.88
C TYR A 180 -3.99 7.45 -15.38
N GLY A 181 -2.85 7.68 -14.73
CA GLY A 181 -2.75 8.01 -13.30
C GLY A 181 -3.59 9.24 -12.96
N LEU A 182 -3.47 10.32 -13.75
CA LEU A 182 -4.26 11.54 -13.57
C LEU A 182 -5.76 11.29 -13.74
N GLY A 183 -6.16 10.42 -14.68
CA GLY A 183 -7.55 10.03 -14.85
C GLY A 183 -8.12 9.23 -13.67
N LYS A 184 -7.31 8.36 -13.06
CA LYS A 184 -7.69 7.62 -11.85
C LYS A 184 -7.78 8.54 -10.64
N LEU A 185 -6.83 9.46 -10.48
CA LEU A 185 -6.84 10.47 -9.43
C LEU A 185 -8.09 11.35 -9.52
N LEU A 186 -8.47 11.81 -10.71
CA LEU A 186 -9.73 12.56 -10.90
C LEU A 186 -10.97 11.78 -10.50
N LYS A 187 -11.03 10.47 -10.78
CA LYS A 187 -12.13 9.61 -10.34
C LYS A 187 -12.16 9.50 -8.81
N LEU A 188 -10.99 9.32 -8.18
CA LEU A 188 -10.87 9.25 -6.73
C LEU A 188 -11.25 10.57 -6.05
N PHE A 189 -10.81 11.70 -6.61
CA PHE A 189 -11.14 13.03 -6.11
C PHE A 189 -12.66 13.26 -6.10
N LYS A 190 -13.37 12.81 -7.15
CA LYS A 190 -14.85 12.86 -7.19
C LYS A 190 -15.50 12.01 -6.11
N SER A 191 -14.96 10.83 -5.82
CA SER A 191 -15.57 9.86 -4.90
C SER A 191 -15.18 10.02 -3.43
N ASN A 192 -14.02 10.64 -3.14
CA ASN A 192 -13.45 10.71 -1.79
C ASN A 192 -12.78 12.08 -1.56
N GLN A 193 -13.59 13.14 -1.65
CA GLN A 193 -13.16 14.53 -1.77
C GLN A 193 -12.25 14.98 -0.61
N ASN A 194 -12.59 14.66 0.64
CA ASN A 194 -11.85 15.14 1.81
C ASN A 194 -10.46 14.50 1.96
N GLU A 195 -10.34 13.18 1.74
CA GLU A 195 -9.06 12.49 1.86
C GLU A 195 -8.12 12.83 0.69
N MET A 196 -8.70 13.01 -0.51
CA MET A 196 -7.95 13.33 -1.72
C MET A 196 -7.53 14.79 -1.76
N PHE A 197 -8.27 15.71 -1.12
CA PHE A 197 -7.94 17.14 -1.11
C PHE A 197 -6.56 17.40 -0.50
N GLU A 198 -6.28 16.84 0.68
CA GLU A 198 -4.98 16.98 1.33
C GLU A 198 -3.88 16.26 0.54
N LYS A 199 -4.13 15.02 0.08
CA LYS A 199 -3.16 14.24 -0.71
C LYS A 199 -2.81 14.91 -2.04
N CYS A 200 -3.73 15.68 -2.63
CA CYS A 200 -3.52 16.39 -3.90
C CYS A 200 -2.97 17.81 -3.75
N ARG A 201 -2.83 18.34 -2.52
CA ARG A 201 -2.37 19.71 -2.27
C ARG A 201 -1.02 20.00 -2.91
N SER A 202 -0.05 19.11 -2.69
CA SER A 202 1.29 19.25 -3.27
C SER A 202 1.30 19.25 -4.81
N MET A 203 0.36 18.56 -5.45
CA MET A 203 0.20 18.58 -6.91
C MET A 203 -0.45 19.88 -7.40
N TYR A 204 -1.39 20.43 -6.64
CA TYR A 204 -2.01 21.72 -6.93
C TYR A 204 -1.00 22.88 -6.75
N ASP A 205 -0.20 22.86 -5.68
CA ASP A 205 0.85 23.85 -5.41
C ASP A 205 1.94 23.86 -6.49
N GLN A 206 2.07 22.75 -7.23
CA GLN A 206 2.94 22.68 -8.41
C GLN A 206 2.34 23.40 -9.62
N GLU A 207 1.07 23.80 -9.66
CA GLU A 207 0.34 24.51 -10.74
C GLU A 207 0.29 23.82 -12.12
N LYS A 208 1.33 23.07 -12.48
CA LYS A 208 1.64 22.42 -13.75
C LYS A 208 2.66 21.30 -13.50
N PRO A 209 2.55 20.16 -14.19
CA PRO A 209 3.53 19.07 -14.07
C PRO A 209 4.96 19.54 -14.38
N ILE A 210 5.94 18.99 -13.67
CA ILE A 210 7.37 19.36 -13.78
C ILE A 210 7.86 19.30 -15.23
N PHE A 211 7.55 18.22 -15.95
CA PHE A 211 7.97 18.05 -17.34
C PHE A 211 7.30 19.05 -18.30
N LEU A 212 6.11 19.56 -17.96
CA LEU A 212 5.42 20.58 -18.74
C LEU A 212 5.89 22.00 -18.41
N ARG A 213 6.50 22.23 -17.24
CA ARG A 213 7.22 23.47 -16.92
C ARG A 213 8.54 23.56 -17.68
N ARG A 214 9.20 22.41 -17.89
CA ARG A 214 10.45 22.27 -18.66
C ARG A 214 10.26 22.07 -20.16
N TYR A 215 9.03 22.14 -20.65
CA TYR A 215 8.73 21.99 -22.06
C TYR A 215 9.09 23.28 -22.79
N VAL A 216 10.30 23.35 -23.35
CA VAL A 216 10.87 24.61 -23.86
C VAL A 216 10.77 24.74 -25.39
N ASN A 217 10.75 23.67 -26.19
CA ASN A 217 10.51 23.79 -27.65
C ASN A 217 10.20 22.45 -28.35
N PHE A 218 9.14 22.42 -29.18
CA PHE A 218 8.74 21.23 -29.95
C PHE A 218 9.76 20.81 -31.02
N LEU A 219 10.37 21.78 -31.73
CA LEU A 219 11.36 21.50 -32.78
C LEU A 219 12.63 20.86 -32.20
N GLN A 220 13.03 21.30 -31.01
CA GLN A 220 14.22 20.78 -30.33
C GLN A 220 14.01 19.31 -29.93
N LEU A 221 12.83 18.96 -29.42
CA LEU A 221 12.51 17.58 -29.03
C LEU A 221 12.40 16.65 -30.25
N LYS A 222 11.84 17.11 -31.37
CA LYS A 222 11.79 16.34 -32.63
C LYS A 222 13.18 15.87 -33.05
N ASN A 223 14.13 16.81 -33.09
CA ASN A 223 15.49 16.54 -33.54
C ASN A 223 16.26 15.68 -32.52
N SER A 224 16.10 15.94 -31.22
CA SER A 224 16.87 15.23 -30.20
C SER A 224 16.37 13.81 -29.91
N PHE A 225 15.07 13.54 -30.08
CA PHE A 225 14.53 12.17 -29.98
C PHE A 225 14.53 11.41 -31.32
N GLN A 226 14.90 12.08 -32.42
CA GLN A 226 14.81 11.54 -33.78
C GLN A 226 13.41 10.97 -34.09
N MET A 227 12.37 11.70 -33.71
CA MET A 227 10.99 11.27 -33.92
C MET A 227 10.58 11.47 -35.38
N ASP A 228 9.86 10.51 -35.94
CA ASP A 228 9.15 10.69 -37.21
C ASP A 228 7.95 11.65 -37.06
N ASP A 229 7.36 12.06 -38.18
CA ASP A 229 6.24 13.01 -38.18
C ASP A 229 4.99 12.47 -37.46
N MET A 230 4.78 11.15 -37.46
CA MET A 230 3.64 10.51 -36.79
C MET A 230 3.83 10.48 -35.28
N GLN A 231 5.01 10.10 -34.80
CA GLN A 231 5.42 10.16 -33.40
C GLN A 231 5.35 11.59 -32.86
N CYS A 232 5.75 12.56 -33.67
CA CYS A 232 5.62 13.98 -33.37
C CYS A 232 4.16 14.40 -33.13
N VAL A 233 3.23 13.95 -33.98
CA VAL A 233 1.79 14.19 -33.84
C VAL A 233 1.25 13.49 -32.58
N ASP A 234 1.63 12.24 -32.34
CA ASP A 234 1.20 11.48 -31.17
C ASP A 234 1.71 12.12 -29.86
N PHE A 235 2.93 12.62 -29.85
CA PHE A 235 3.51 13.32 -28.71
C PHE A 235 2.69 14.58 -28.39
N LYS A 236 2.40 15.42 -29.40
CA LYS A 236 1.52 16.60 -29.26
C LYS A 236 0.14 16.21 -28.72
N ARG A 237 -0.42 15.10 -29.21
CA ARG A 237 -1.72 14.59 -28.77
C ARG A 237 -1.69 14.17 -27.31
N TRP A 238 -0.63 13.51 -26.85
CA TRP A 238 -0.45 13.13 -25.45
C TRP A 238 -0.32 14.34 -24.53
N ILE A 239 0.52 15.32 -24.90
CA ILE A 239 0.67 16.56 -24.15
C ILE A 239 -0.68 17.30 -24.02
N SER A 240 -1.43 17.41 -25.12
CA SER A 240 -2.76 18.05 -25.13
C SER A 240 -3.75 17.33 -24.22
N LYS A 241 -3.79 15.99 -24.27
CA LYS A 241 -4.63 15.16 -23.39
C LYS A 241 -4.28 15.34 -21.90
N ILE A 242 -3.00 15.40 -21.57
CA ILE A 242 -2.53 15.60 -20.20
C ILE A 242 -2.88 17.01 -19.72
N LEU A 243 -2.61 18.05 -20.53
CA LEU A 243 -2.98 19.44 -20.22
C LEU A 243 -4.48 19.59 -19.96
N PHE A 244 -5.32 18.96 -20.78
CA PHE A 244 -6.76 18.98 -20.58
C PHE A 244 -7.18 18.35 -19.25
N ARG A 245 -6.66 17.16 -18.91
CA ARG A 245 -6.95 16.52 -17.61
C ARG A 245 -6.38 17.29 -16.43
N TRP A 246 -5.23 17.95 -16.60
CA TRP A 246 -4.65 18.80 -15.58
C TRP A 246 -5.52 20.02 -15.30
N LYS A 247 -6.03 20.68 -16.35
CA LYS A 247 -7.00 21.78 -16.22
C LYS A 247 -8.26 21.33 -15.47
N ILE A 248 -8.77 20.13 -15.78
CA ILE A 248 -9.89 19.53 -15.04
C ILE A 248 -9.51 19.34 -13.56
N PHE A 249 -8.34 18.78 -13.26
CA PHE A 249 -7.85 18.61 -11.89
C PHE A 249 -7.78 19.94 -11.13
N MET A 250 -7.17 20.97 -11.71
CA MET A 250 -7.10 22.30 -11.11
C MET A 250 -8.49 22.88 -10.85
N GLY A 251 -9.41 22.77 -11.83
CA GLY A 251 -10.80 23.21 -11.67
C GLY A 251 -11.54 22.46 -10.56
N PHE A 252 -11.34 21.14 -10.45
CA PHE A 252 -11.88 20.34 -9.35
C PHE A 252 -11.30 20.78 -8.01
N TYR A 253 -9.99 20.98 -7.92
CA TYR A 253 -9.33 21.37 -6.69
C TYR A 253 -9.82 22.75 -6.22
N GLU A 254 -9.86 23.76 -7.11
CA GLU A 254 -10.34 25.11 -6.81
C GLU A 254 -11.82 25.13 -6.38
N SER A 255 -12.68 24.39 -7.07
CA SER A 255 -14.11 24.31 -6.72
C SER A 255 -14.33 23.66 -5.34
N ASN A 256 -13.33 22.97 -4.81
CA ASN A 256 -13.35 22.29 -3.52
C ASN A 256 -12.36 22.92 -2.53
N LYS A 257 -11.76 24.08 -2.84
CA LYS A 257 -10.76 24.76 -1.98
C LYS A 257 -11.30 25.17 -0.61
N ASN A 258 -12.62 25.32 -0.53
CA ASN A 258 -13.37 25.60 0.70
C ASN A 258 -13.84 24.31 1.42
N LEU A 259 -13.52 23.11 0.92
CA LEU A 259 -13.41 21.92 1.77
C LEU A 259 -12.21 22.15 2.68
N THR A 260 -12.38 23.05 3.65
CA THR A 260 -11.48 23.14 4.78
C THR A 260 -11.33 21.73 5.30
N GLY A 261 -10.09 21.24 5.39
CA GLY A 261 -9.73 20.00 6.04
C GLY A 261 -10.19 20.01 7.49
N GLN A 262 -11.49 19.86 7.69
CA GLN A 262 -12.11 19.76 8.98
C GLN A 262 -12.23 18.29 9.31
N PRO A 263 -11.94 17.90 10.55
CA PRO A 263 -12.19 16.54 11.00
C PRO A 263 -13.66 16.23 10.75
N ASN A 264 -13.93 15.22 9.91
CA ASN A 264 -15.28 14.70 9.80
C ASN A 264 -15.63 14.04 11.14
N LEU A 265 -16.48 14.72 11.91
CA LEU A 265 -16.86 14.30 13.25
C LEU A 265 -17.94 13.20 13.25
N ASN A 266 -18.42 12.71 12.10
CA ASN A 266 -19.53 11.73 12.07
C ASN A 266 -19.23 10.45 12.87
N ASN A 267 -18.04 9.86 12.72
CA ASN A 267 -17.68 8.66 13.50
C ASN A 267 -17.48 9.00 14.98
N TYR A 268 -16.98 10.19 15.30
CA TYR A 268 -16.88 10.67 16.68
C TYR A 268 -18.27 10.85 17.30
N ASN A 269 -19.19 11.52 16.60
CA ASN A 269 -20.57 11.73 17.02
C ASN A 269 -21.29 10.39 17.20
N HIS A 270 -21.07 9.44 16.27
CA HIS A 270 -21.60 8.08 16.37
C HIS A 270 -21.05 7.32 17.58
N LEU A 271 -19.75 7.45 17.86
CA LEU A 271 -19.12 6.87 19.05
C LEU A 271 -19.78 7.40 20.34
N VAL A 272 -19.96 8.71 20.44
CA VAL A 272 -20.59 9.38 21.59
C VAL A 272 -22.06 9.00 21.72
N SER A 273 -22.80 8.94 20.61
CA SER A 273 -24.21 8.51 20.61
C SER A 273 -24.35 7.07 21.10
N THR A 274 -23.51 6.17 20.57
CA THR A 274 -23.53 4.74 20.94
C THR A 274 -23.19 4.54 22.42
N ASP A 275 -22.22 5.29 22.95
CA ASP A 275 -21.86 5.24 24.38
C ASP A 275 -22.98 5.72 25.30
N ASN A 276 -23.69 6.79 24.94
CA ASN A 276 -24.86 7.24 25.70
C ASN A 276 -25.96 6.17 25.71
N GLU A 277 -26.27 5.57 24.55
CA GLU A 277 -27.25 4.48 24.48
C GLU A 277 -26.83 3.24 25.29
N LEU A 278 -25.54 2.87 25.23
CA LEU A 278 -24.98 1.79 26.04
C LEU A 278 -25.11 2.06 27.53
N ARG A 279 -24.80 3.29 27.96
CA ARG A 279 -24.95 3.71 29.36
C ARG A 279 -26.41 3.61 29.80
N ASP A 280 -27.34 4.08 28.97
CA ASP A 280 -28.77 4.11 29.31
C ASP A 280 -29.33 2.67 29.44
N ILE A 281 -28.97 1.78 28.52
CA ILE A 281 -29.33 0.36 28.60
C ILE A 281 -28.68 -0.32 29.82
N MET A 282 -27.41 0.00 30.14
CA MET A 282 -26.76 -0.55 31.34
C MET A 282 -27.38 -0.08 32.65
N CYS A 283 -27.97 1.12 32.67
CA CYS A 283 -28.65 1.66 33.85
C CYS A 283 -30.03 1.02 34.05
N ASN A 284 -30.67 0.52 32.99
CA ASN A 284 -31.94 -0.18 33.07
C ASN A 284 -31.99 -1.39 32.10
N PRO A 285 -31.27 -2.48 32.42
CA PRO A 285 -31.19 -3.65 31.55
C PRO A 285 -32.52 -4.42 31.57
N ILE A 286 -33.09 -4.64 30.37
CA ILE A 286 -34.28 -5.48 30.17
C ILE A 286 -34.05 -6.49 29.03
N PRO A 287 -34.65 -7.69 29.08
CA PRO A 287 -34.35 -8.77 28.14
C PRO A 287 -34.49 -8.37 26.65
N GLN A 288 -35.52 -7.57 26.33
CA GLN A 288 -35.82 -7.15 24.95
C GLN A 288 -34.70 -6.31 24.33
N ASN A 289 -33.93 -5.60 25.17
CA ASN A 289 -32.84 -4.73 24.71
C ASN A 289 -31.52 -5.48 24.54
N PHE A 290 -31.41 -6.77 24.91
CA PHE A 290 -30.14 -7.48 24.89
C PHE A 290 -29.51 -7.53 23.49
N LYS A 291 -30.30 -7.83 22.44
CA LYS A 291 -29.79 -7.84 21.06
C LYS A 291 -29.26 -6.46 20.67
N LYS A 292 -30.06 -5.42 20.88
CA LYS A 292 -29.66 -4.02 20.63
C LYS A 292 -28.38 -3.67 21.39
N PHE A 293 -28.27 -4.11 22.64
CA PHE A 293 -27.09 -3.87 23.48
C PHE A 293 -25.82 -4.50 22.91
N ILE A 294 -25.89 -5.75 22.41
CA ILE A 294 -24.77 -6.41 21.74
C ILE A 294 -24.39 -5.68 20.44
N ASP A 295 -25.38 -5.31 19.63
CA ASP A 295 -25.16 -4.57 18.37
C ASP A 295 -24.47 -3.21 18.64
N LEU A 296 -24.88 -2.50 19.69
CA LEU A 296 -24.25 -1.26 20.13
C LEU A 296 -22.82 -1.48 20.63
N LEU A 297 -22.54 -2.55 21.38
CA LEU A 297 -21.17 -2.88 21.81
C LEU A 297 -20.25 -3.15 20.62
N ASP A 298 -20.74 -3.88 19.62
CA ASP A 298 -19.98 -4.15 18.39
C ASP A 298 -19.78 -2.88 17.56
N SER A 299 -20.82 -2.05 17.42
CA SER A 299 -20.73 -0.76 16.74
C SER A 299 -19.72 0.17 17.42
N PHE A 300 -19.78 0.28 18.74
CA PHE A 300 -18.82 1.06 19.53
C PHE A 300 -17.40 0.56 19.34
N PHE A 301 -17.19 -0.76 19.46
CA PHE A 301 -15.87 -1.38 19.29
C PHE A 301 -15.28 -1.15 17.90
N GLN A 302 -16.11 -1.27 16.86
CA GLN A 302 -15.71 -1.04 15.47
C GLN A 302 -15.38 0.42 15.21
N THR A 303 -16.25 1.35 15.61
CA THR A 303 -16.06 2.80 15.44
C THR A 303 -14.83 3.31 16.19
N LEU A 304 -14.61 2.83 17.42
CA LEU A 304 -13.37 3.08 18.16
C LEU A 304 -12.15 2.56 17.41
N GLY A 305 -12.25 1.33 16.87
CA GLY A 305 -11.19 0.74 16.05
C GLY A 305 -10.89 1.53 14.78
N LEU A 306 -11.91 2.11 14.14
CA LEU A 306 -11.79 2.97 12.96
C LEU A 306 -11.05 4.26 13.28
N ILE A 307 -11.48 4.99 14.33
CA ILE A 307 -10.86 6.25 14.75
C ILE A 307 -9.39 6.06 15.13
N MET A 308 -9.04 4.92 15.71
CA MET A 308 -7.67 4.61 16.12
C MET A 308 -6.72 4.25 14.97
N ARG A 309 -7.22 3.98 13.76
CA ARG A 309 -6.38 3.61 12.61
C ARG A 309 -5.40 4.74 12.29
N ASN A 310 -4.16 4.37 11.95
CA ASN A 310 -3.11 5.35 11.67
C ASN A 310 -3.39 6.22 10.45
N ASN A 311 -4.17 5.73 9.49
CA ASN A 311 -4.60 6.46 8.29
C ASN A 311 -5.97 7.13 8.43
N TYR A 312 -6.52 7.21 9.65
CA TYR A 312 -7.79 7.89 9.88
C TYR A 312 -7.62 9.41 9.64
N PRO A 313 -8.43 10.07 8.78
CA PRO A 313 -8.27 11.48 8.49
C PRO A 313 -8.38 12.34 9.75
N PHE A 314 -7.47 13.30 9.94
CA PHE A 314 -7.40 14.14 11.15
C PHE A 314 -7.36 13.34 12.45
N ARG A 315 -6.75 12.14 12.43
CA ARG A 315 -6.65 11.21 13.57
C ARG A 315 -6.29 11.89 14.87
N GLU A 316 -5.24 12.69 14.90
CA GLU A 316 -4.79 13.35 16.13
C GLU A 316 -5.85 14.32 16.67
N ASN A 317 -6.48 15.10 15.78
CA ASN A 317 -7.54 16.02 16.18
C ASN A 317 -8.76 15.26 16.73
N ILE A 318 -9.15 14.16 16.09
CA ILE A 318 -10.30 13.36 16.51
C ILE A 318 -10.00 12.60 17.80
N ILE A 319 -8.80 12.04 17.97
CA ILE A 319 -8.36 11.41 19.22
C ILE A 319 -8.33 12.44 20.36
N ARG A 320 -7.84 13.67 20.12
CA ARG A 320 -7.90 14.75 21.11
C ARG A 320 -9.34 15.13 21.46
N HIS A 321 -10.24 15.18 20.48
CA HIS A 321 -11.67 15.43 20.73
C HIS A 321 -12.30 14.32 21.58
N VAL A 322 -12.03 13.05 21.26
CA VAL A 322 -12.46 11.91 22.09
C VAL A 322 -11.90 12.05 23.50
N ALA A 323 -10.58 12.22 23.65
CA ALA A 323 -9.93 12.35 24.95
C ALA A 323 -10.49 13.51 25.79
N ALA A 324 -10.74 14.68 25.17
CA ALA A 324 -11.35 15.84 25.81
C ALA A 324 -12.79 15.56 26.25
N THR A 325 -13.62 14.97 25.38
CA THR A 325 -15.02 14.61 25.66
C THR A 325 -15.13 13.67 26.86
N TYR A 326 -14.19 12.73 26.95
CA TYR A 326 -14.15 11.75 28.02
C TYR A 326 -13.33 12.19 29.24
N MET A 327 -12.77 13.40 29.23
CA MET A 327 -11.87 13.92 30.28
C MET A 327 -10.71 12.97 30.58
N ASN A 328 -10.16 12.31 29.55
CA ASN A 328 -9.17 11.22 29.66
C ASN A 328 -9.61 10.01 30.50
N GLY A 329 -10.90 9.90 30.84
CA GLY A 329 -11.50 8.78 31.55
C GLY A 329 -11.99 7.67 30.62
N PRO A 330 -12.59 6.61 31.19
CA PRO A 330 -13.26 5.57 30.41
C PRO A 330 -14.57 6.08 29.77
N PRO A 331 -15.11 5.35 28.76
CA PRO A 331 -16.44 5.60 28.19
C PRO A 331 -17.51 5.66 29.27
N LEU A 332 -18.60 6.39 29.04
CA LEU A 332 -19.63 6.62 30.04
C LEU A 332 -20.22 5.31 30.57
N PHE A 333 -20.48 4.34 29.69
CA PHE A 333 -21.00 3.03 30.09
C PHE A 333 -20.03 2.21 30.96
N LEU A 334 -18.73 2.57 30.98
CA LEU A 334 -17.67 1.93 31.77
C LEU A 334 -17.24 2.73 33.01
N ARG A 335 -17.77 3.94 33.23
CA ARG A 335 -17.38 4.79 34.37
C ARG A 335 -17.87 4.28 35.71
N LYS A 336 -19.01 3.58 35.74
CA LYS A 336 -19.54 2.94 36.94
C LYS A 336 -19.09 1.47 36.99
N TYR A 337 -18.97 0.93 38.19
CA TYR A 337 -18.73 -0.50 38.37
C TYR A 337 -19.81 -1.33 37.67
N ILE A 338 -19.39 -2.24 36.80
CA ILE A 338 -20.32 -3.11 36.06
C ILE A 338 -20.69 -4.30 36.93
N ASN A 339 -21.94 -4.33 37.41
CA ASN A 339 -22.49 -5.49 38.10
C ASN A 339 -22.88 -6.57 37.08
N PHE A 340 -21.92 -7.42 36.70
CA PHE A 340 -22.15 -8.50 35.75
C PHE A 340 -23.21 -9.51 36.20
N LYS A 341 -23.37 -9.74 37.50
CA LYS A 341 -24.42 -10.62 38.03
C LYS A 341 -25.80 -10.04 37.72
N HIS A 342 -26.00 -8.76 38.00
CA HIS A 342 -27.23 -8.05 37.66
C HIS A 342 -27.51 -8.06 36.15
N LEU A 343 -26.51 -7.80 35.30
CA LEU A 343 -26.69 -7.86 33.84
C LEU A 343 -27.09 -9.26 33.35
N LYS A 344 -26.51 -10.32 33.94
CA LYS A 344 -26.86 -11.71 33.61
C LYS A 344 -28.32 -12.00 33.94
N GLU A 345 -28.76 -11.61 35.13
CA GLU A 345 -30.11 -11.82 35.63
C GLU A 345 -31.12 -11.00 34.83
N SER A 346 -30.85 -9.70 34.63
CA SER A 346 -31.75 -8.77 33.94
C SER A 346 -31.91 -9.05 32.44
N PHE A 347 -30.85 -9.49 31.75
CA PHE A 347 -30.95 -9.91 30.34
C PHE A 347 -31.34 -11.39 30.17
N VAL A 348 -31.46 -12.14 31.26
CA VAL A 348 -31.80 -13.58 31.26
C VAL A 348 -30.82 -14.38 30.38
N LEU A 349 -29.53 -14.22 30.66
CA LEU A 349 -28.47 -14.81 29.83
C LEU A 349 -28.13 -16.23 30.28
N ASN A 350 -28.00 -17.13 29.31
CA ASN A 350 -27.30 -18.40 29.51
C ASN A 350 -25.78 -18.17 29.69
N GLU A 351 -25.06 -19.19 30.14
CA GLU A 351 -23.62 -19.06 30.44
C GLU A 351 -22.79 -18.65 29.22
N GLU A 352 -23.13 -19.15 28.03
CA GLU A 352 -22.43 -18.81 26.80
C GLU A 352 -22.60 -17.33 26.44
N SER A 353 -23.84 -16.83 26.42
CA SER A 353 -24.15 -15.44 26.12
C SER A 353 -23.55 -14.49 27.17
N PHE A 354 -23.56 -14.91 28.43
CA PHE A 354 -22.93 -14.18 29.53
C PHE A 354 -21.40 -14.10 29.34
N TYR A 355 -20.75 -15.19 28.96
CA TYR A 355 -19.32 -15.21 28.66
C TYR A 355 -18.98 -14.28 27.48
N GLN A 356 -19.74 -14.35 26.39
CA GLN A 356 -19.53 -13.48 25.22
C GLN A 356 -19.70 -11.99 25.55
N LEU A 357 -20.69 -11.66 26.39
CA LEU A 357 -20.90 -10.29 26.88
C LEU A 357 -19.66 -9.78 27.65
N ARG A 358 -19.16 -10.56 28.61
CA ARG A 358 -17.95 -10.22 29.38
C ARG A 358 -16.75 -10.00 28.46
N LYS A 359 -16.57 -10.88 27.48
CA LYS A 359 -15.48 -10.80 26.50
C LYS A 359 -15.56 -9.53 25.65
N LYS A 360 -16.76 -9.14 25.16
CA LYS A 360 -16.95 -7.91 24.38
C LYS A 360 -16.61 -6.66 25.18
N ILE A 361 -17.13 -6.56 26.41
CA ILE A 361 -16.85 -5.43 27.31
C ILE A 361 -15.35 -5.34 27.61
N PHE A 362 -14.69 -6.48 27.89
CA PHE A 362 -13.25 -6.53 28.14
C PHE A 362 -12.44 -6.07 26.92
N ASN A 363 -12.81 -6.50 25.72
CA ASN A 363 -12.14 -6.09 24.48
C ASN A 363 -12.26 -4.57 24.23
N ILE A 364 -13.42 -3.99 24.53
CA ILE A 364 -13.61 -2.53 24.44
C ILE A 364 -12.71 -1.81 25.45
N LYS A 365 -12.66 -2.28 26.70
CA LYS A 365 -11.78 -1.71 27.73
C LYS A 365 -10.32 -1.69 27.28
N ASN A 366 -9.79 -2.83 26.81
CA ASN A 366 -8.41 -2.93 26.33
C ASN A 366 -8.13 -2.01 25.14
N ARG A 367 -9.10 -1.85 24.22
CA ARG A 367 -8.94 -0.96 23.06
C ARG A 367 -8.98 0.51 23.49
N TRP A 368 -9.81 0.86 24.47
CA TRP A 368 -9.87 2.20 25.03
C TRP A 368 -8.57 2.61 25.73
N GLU A 369 -7.97 1.70 26.50
CA GLU A 369 -6.67 1.93 27.15
C GLU A 369 -5.58 2.27 26.12
N ARG A 370 -5.57 1.60 24.96
CA ARG A 370 -4.67 1.93 23.85
C ARG A 370 -4.92 3.31 23.27
N LEU A 371 -6.18 3.76 23.16
CA LEU A 371 -6.50 5.12 22.72
C LEU A 371 -5.93 6.15 23.70
N ASN A 372 -6.08 5.91 25.01
CA ASN A 372 -5.54 6.79 26.05
C ASN A 372 -4.00 6.87 26.01
N ILE A 373 -3.30 5.78 25.66
CA ILE A 373 -1.85 5.80 25.46
C ILE A 373 -1.48 6.71 24.28
N VAL A 374 -2.22 6.60 23.16
CA VAL A 374 -1.99 7.40 21.95
C VAL A 374 -2.37 8.87 22.14
N ALA A 375 -3.36 9.16 22.99
CA ALA A 375 -3.84 10.52 23.25
C ALA A 375 -2.91 11.36 24.13
N LYS A 376 -1.96 10.74 24.86
CA LYS A 376 -0.99 11.47 25.69
C LYS A 376 -0.01 12.24 24.79
N PRO A 377 0.26 13.53 25.06
CA PRO A 377 1.27 14.27 24.32
C PRO A 377 2.65 13.64 24.53
N VAL A 378 3.38 13.39 23.45
CA VAL A 378 4.81 13.07 23.50
C VAL A 378 5.51 14.33 24.01
N VAL A 379 5.95 14.34 25.27
CA VAL A 379 6.83 15.37 25.78
C VAL A 379 8.12 15.28 24.97
N GLN A 380 8.36 16.25 24.09
CA GLN A 380 9.67 16.42 23.48
C GLN A 380 10.65 16.75 24.61
N THR A 381 11.46 15.79 24.99
CA THR A 381 12.66 16.01 25.81
C THR A 381 13.60 16.90 25.00
N THR A 382 13.47 18.21 25.18
CA THR A 382 14.51 19.15 24.77
C THR A 382 15.68 18.94 25.71
N ILE A 383 16.65 18.12 25.30
CA ILE A 383 17.96 18.11 25.93
C ILE A 383 18.53 19.51 25.70
N THR A 384 18.44 20.35 26.71
CA THR A 384 19.11 21.64 26.75
C THR A 384 20.59 21.33 26.92
N THR A 385 21.33 21.23 25.82
CA THR A 385 22.78 21.38 25.85
C THR A 385 23.05 22.83 26.27
N SER A 386 23.32 23.03 27.56
CA SER A 386 23.93 24.26 28.06
C SER A 386 25.30 24.38 27.40
N GLY A 387 25.38 25.22 26.36
CA GLY A 387 26.65 25.67 25.83
C GLY A 387 27.37 26.44 26.93
N ASN A 388 28.51 25.92 27.37
CA ASN A 388 29.48 26.67 28.16
C ASN A 388 29.88 27.91 27.35
N LYS A 389 29.36 29.07 27.73
CA LYS A 389 29.99 30.33 27.37
C LYS A 389 31.27 30.44 28.20
N ILE A 390 32.37 30.50 27.47
CA ILE A 390 33.67 30.91 27.95
C ILE A 390 33.57 32.41 28.18
N ASP A 391 33.59 32.84 29.45
CA ASP A 391 33.80 34.24 29.81
C ASP A 391 35.31 34.48 29.94
N GLU A 392 35.92 34.97 28.86
CA GLU A 392 37.17 35.72 28.92
C GLU A 392 36.84 37.21 28.74
N THR A 393 37.00 38.00 29.80
CA THR A 393 37.55 39.37 29.72
C THR A 393 37.82 39.92 31.13
N THR A 394 39.06 39.72 31.57
CA THR A 394 39.98 40.66 32.25
C THR A 394 39.44 41.94 32.93
N ASN A 395 39.70 42.00 34.25
CA ASN A 395 40.34 43.07 35.03
C ASN A 395 40.06 44.55 34.70
N SER A 396 39.50 45.28 35.68
CA SER A 396 40.10 46.54 36.13
C SER A 396 39.77 46.85 37.61
N THR A 397 40.81 47.36 38.28
CA THR A 397 40.99 47.85 39.66
C THR A 397 40.03 48.96 40.11
N VAL A 398 39.54 48.92 41.36
CA VAL A 398 40.04 49.64 42.57
C VAL A 398 39.53 48.89 43.81
#